data_AF-A0A317CGI9-F1
#
_entry.id   AF-A0A317CGI9-F1
#
_cell.length_a   1.000
_cell.length_b   1.000
_cell.length_c   1.000
_cell.angle_alpha   90.00
_cell.angle_beta   90.00
_cell.angle_gamma   90.00
#
_symmetry.space_group_name_H-M   'P 1'
#
loop_
_entity.id
_entity.type
_entity.pdbx_description
1 polymer ?
#
loop_
_entity_poly.entity_id
_entity_poly.type
_entity_poly.pdbx_seq_one_letter_code
_entity_poly.pdbx_strand_id
1 'polypeptide(L)'
;MSAYVLPDEHISYLVSAAIQYQIIQDTPLEINRIGEVLLKENHKSVAYRYREKFDEEERYSFTFYRLETQWPQVLSACKCWNYQACEHPDFKQSEAYELYLRLVFSTISNIPEVNHTHWCIGSDVIEPAGFVIAAGMLELWRVTEVNE
;
A
#
# COMPACT_ATOMS: atom_id res chain seq x y z
N MET A 1 9.87 -4.30 22.86
CA MET A 1 9.95 -3.62 21.54
C MET A 1 10.50 -2.23 21.75
N SER A 2 11.39 -1.79 20.84
CA SER A 2 11.93 -0.42 20.78
C SER A 2 11.29 0.31 19.62
N ALA A 3 10.74 1.50 19.89
CA ALA A 3 10.29 2.44 18.87
C ALA A 3 11.36 3.54 18.70
N TYR A 4 11.52 4.08 17.49
CA TYR A 4 12.32 5.27 17.23
C TYR A 4 11.76 6.05 16.03
N VAL A 5 12.18 7.31 15.92
CA VAL A 5 11.83 8.18 14.80
C VAL A 5 12.58 7.73 13.57
N LEU A 6 11.84 7.37 12.52
CA LEU A 6 12.40 6.98 11.24
C LEU A 6 13.00 8.20 10.54
N PRO A 7 14.12 8.02 9.82
CA PRO A 7 14.71 9.10 9.04
C PRO A 7 13.80 9.49 7.87
N ASP A 8 13.87 10.75 7.43
CA ASP A 8 13.10 11.30 6.31
C ASP A 8 13.26 10.46 5.04
N GLU A 9 14.41 9.84 4.85
CA GLU A 9 14.71 8.90 3.78
C GLU A 9 13.73 7.73 3.71
N HIS A 10 13.39 7.13 4.85
CA HIS A 10 12.45 6.02 4.93
C HIS A 10 11.03 6.48 4.61
N ILE A 11 10.64 7.65 5.12
CA ILE A 11 9.33 8.24 4.83
C ILE A 11 9.23 8.60 3.35
N SER A 12 10.26 9.23 2.79
CA SER A 12 10.31 9.62 1.38
C SER A 12 10.28 8.42 0.43
N TYR A 13 10.85 7.29 0.84
CA TYR A 13 10.72 6.03 0.10
C TYR A 13 9.26 5.56 0.02
N LEU A 14 8.51 5.61 1.15
CA LEU A 14 7.08 5.26 1.17
C LEU A 14 6.24 6.24 0.35
N VAL A 15 6.54 7.54 0.41
CA VAL A 15 5.88 8.57 -0.40
C VAL A 15 6.13 8.33 -1.90
N SER A 16 7.37 8.01 -2.27
CA SER A 16 7.73 7.68 -3.66
C SER A 16 6.97 6.44 -4.16
N ALA A 17 6.84 5.41 -3.33
CA ALA A 17 6.02 4.24 -3.63
C ALA A 17 4.53 4.61 -3.78
N ALA A 18 3.99 5.49 -2.92
CA ALA A 18 2.61 5.95 -3.02
C ALA A 18 2.32 6.71 -4.32
N ILE A 19 3.29 7.49 -4.83
CA ILE A 19 3.21 8.12 -6.16
C ILE A 19 3.22 7.04 -7.25
N GLN A 20 4.18 6.10 -7.19
CA GLN A 20 4.32 5.03 -8.19
C GLN A 20 3.05 4.18 -8.32
N TYR A 21 2.41 3.85 -7.19
CA TYR A 21 1.16 3.11 -7.17
C TYR A 21 -0.09 3.99 -7.33
N GLN A 22 0.07 5.28 -7.66
CA GLN A 22 -1.02 6.24 -7.92
C GLN A 22 -2.01 6.38 -6.75
N ILE A 23 -1.52 6.20 -5.52
CA ILE A 23 -2.31 6.34 -4.28
C ILE A 23 -2.51 7.83 -3.96
N ILE A 24 -1.50 8.64 -4.30
CA ILE A 24 -1.46 10.08 -4.06
C ILE A 24 -1.08 10.81 -5.35
N GLN A 25 -1.33 12.12 -5.42
CA GLN A 25 -0.95 12.94 -6.56
C GLN A 25 0.54 13.32 -6.50
N ASP A 26 1.21 13.30 -7.65
CA ASP A 26 2.59 13.80 -7.81
C ASP A 26 2.59 15.34 -7.84
N THR A 27 2.29 15.95 -6.70
CA THR A 27 2.35 17.40 -6.52
C THR A 27 3.13 17.71 -5.24
N PRO A 28 3.95 18.78 -5.21
CA PRO A 28 4.73 19.12 -4.02
C PRO A 28 3.88 19.27 -2.75
N LEU A 29 2.65 19.77 -2.89
CA LEU A 29 1.72 19.93 -1.77
C LEU A 29 1.31 18.57 -1.18
N GLU A 30 0.84 17.64 -2.03
CA GLU A 30 0.38 16.33 -1.56
C GLU A 30 1.54 15.47 -1.05
N ILE A 31 2.70 15.53 -1.71
CA ILE A 31 3.93 14.83 -1.31
C ILE A 31 4.33 15.22 0.12
N ASN A 32 4.42 16.52 0.40
CA ASN A 32 4.81 17.00 1.73
C ASN A 32 3.74 16.67 2.77
N ARG A 33 2.46 16.84 2.43
CA ARG A 33 1.35 16.51 3.34
C ARG A 33 1.39 15.05 3.77
N ILE A 34 1.56 14.12 2.82
CA ILE A 34 1.58 12.69 3.10
C ILE A 34 2.82 12.30 3.92
N GLY A 35 3.98 12.86 3.59
CA GLY A 35 5.17 12.60 4.38
C GLY A 35 5.05 13.13 5.81
N GLU A 36 4.46 14.31 6.02
CA GLU A 36 4.15 14.81 7.36
C GLU A 36 3.18 13.90 8.12
N VAL A 37 2.14 13.37 7.46
CA VAL A 37 1.18 12.42 8.08
C VAL A 37 1.92 11.19 8.58
N LEU A 38 2.79 10.60 7.75
CA LEU A 38 3.54 9.39 8.10
C LEU A 38 4.59 9.64 9.19
N LEU A 39 5.28 10.78 9.14
CA LEU A 39 6.28 11.16 10.14
C LEU A 39 5.61 11.43 11.49
N LYS A 40 4.60 12.31 11.53
CA LYS A 40 3.88 12.67 12.76
C LYS A 40 3.31 11.45 13.46
N GLU A 41 2.77 10.47 12.72
CA GLU A 41 2.26 9.24 13.33
C GLU A 41 3.37 8.40 13.99
N ASN A 42 4.53 8.28 13.33
CA ASN A 42 5.69 7.62 13.93
C ASN A 42 6.19 8.36 15.19
N HIS A 43 6.19 9.70 15.20
CA HIS A 43 6.50 10.47 16.40
C HIS A 43 5.50 10.24 17.53
N LYS A 44 4.19 10.20 17.25
CA LYS A 44 3.17 9.88 18.27
C LYS A 44 3.43 8.52 18.92
N SER A 45 3.82 7.53 18.12
CA SER A 45 4.17 6.19 18.60
C SER A 45 5.37 6.23 19.56
N VAL A 46 6.45 6.92 19.20
CA VAL A 46 7.65 7.10 20.05
C VAL A 46 7.28 7.83 21.34
N ALA A 47 6.58 8.96 21.23
CA ALA A 47 6.14 9.75 22.38
C ALA A 47 5.26 8.93 23.34
N TYR A 48 4.30 8.16 22.82
CA TYR A 48 3.46 7.27 23.62
C TYR A 48 4.29 6.18 24.32
N ARG A 49 5.21 5.54 23.59
CA ARG A 49 6.03 4.43 24.09
C ARG A 49 6.94 4.83 25.25
N TYR A 50 7.54 6.01 25.16
CA TYR A 50 8.50 6.52 26.15
C TYR A 50 7.91 7.56 27.11
N ARG A 51 6.62 7.89 26.97
CA ARG A 51 5.91 8.92 27.77
C ARG A 51 6.56 10.30 27.65
N GLU A 52 7.06 10.59 26.45
CA GLU A 52 7.63 11.89 26.10
C GLU A 52 6.54 12.81 25.56
N LYS A 53 6.83 14.11 25.52
CA LYS A 53 5.93 15.06 24.86
C LYS A 53 6.04 14.86 23.36
N PHE A 54 4.90 14.75 22.70
CA PHE A 54 4.84 14.84 21.26
C PHE A 54 5.11 16.28 20.83
N ASP A 55 6.15 16.48 20.03
CA ASP A 55 6.43 17.76 19.41
C ASP A 55 5.69 17.82 18.06
N GLU A 56 4.67 18.67 17.98
CA GLU A 56 3.88 18.86 16.77
C GLU A 56 4.60 19.71 15.72
N GLU A 57 5.69 20.39 16.10
CA GLU A 57 6.40 21.34 15.24
C GLU A 57 7.41 20.67 14.29
N GLU A 58 7.69 19.37 14.46
CA GLU A 58 8.61 18.64 13.61
C GLU A 58 8.10 18.58 12.17
N ARG A 59 8.95 19.06 11.25
CA ARG A 59 8.62 19.20 9.84
C ARG A 59 9.32 18.15 9.02
N TYR A 60 8.55 17.55 8.13
CA TYR A 60 9.06 16.62 7.14
C TYR A 60 9.71 17.37 5.97
N SER A 61 10.91 16.94 5.56
CA SER A 61 11.56 17.42 4.34
C SER A 61 11.65 16.30 3.32
N PHE A 62 10.80 16.35 2.30
CA PHE A 62 10.79 15.34 1.26
C PHE A 62 12.12 15.29 0.49
N THR A 63 12.70 14.08 0.41
CA THR A 63 13.86 13.79 -0.43
C THR A 63 13.46 12.79 -1.51
N PHE A 64 13.34 13.24 -2.76
CA PHE A 64 12.82 12.39 -3.84
C PHE A 64 13.71 11.18 -4.12
N TYR A 65 13.14 9.98 -4.05
CA TYR A 65 13.79 8.74 -4.50
C TYR A 65 13.37 8.43 -5.94
N ARG A 66 14.25 8.72 -6.91
CA ARG A 66 14.00 8.46 -8.35
C ARG A 66 14.21 7.00 -8.76
N LEU A 67 14.39 6.09 -7.81
CA LEU A 67 14.50 4.67 -8.10
C LEU A 67 13.09 4.09 -8.21
N GLU A 68 12.81 3.34 -9.27
CA GLU A 68 11.63 2.50 -9.35
C GLU A 68 11.58 1.63 -8.09
N THR A 69 10.57 1.85 -7.26
CA THR A 69 10.42 1.10 -6.02
C THR A 69 10.05 -0.33 -6.39
N GLN A 70 10.80 -1.27 -5.82
CA GLN A 70 10.65 -2.71 -6.04
C GLN A 70 9.69 -3.24 -4.98
N TRP A 71 8.69 -4.03 -5.39
CA TRP A 71 7.62 -4.50 -4.48
C TRP A 71 8.12 -5.16 -3.18
N PRO A 72 9.21 -5.96 -3.15
CA PRO A 72 9.67 -6.57 -1.89
C PRO A 72 10.16 -5.50 -0.90
N GLN A 73 10.88 -4.50 -1.39
CA GLN A 73 11.41 -3.39 -0.59
C GLN A 73 10.28 -2.50 -0.08
N VAL A 74 9.24 -2.24 -0.88
CA VAL A 74 8.06 -1.47 -0.44
C VAL A 74 7.34 -2.18 0.71
N LEU A 75 7.07 -3.48 0.60
CA LEU A 75 6.42 -4.23 1.68
C LEU A 75 7.29 -4.29 2.95
N SER A 76 8.60 -4.46 2.80
CA SER A 76 9.55 -4.41 3.91
C SER A 76 9.56 -3.05 4.60
N ALA A 77 9.58 -1.96 3.83
CA ALA A 77 9.53 -0.60 4.33
C ALA A 77 8.21 -0.30 5.05
N CYS A 78 7.07 -0.76 4.50
CA CYS A 78 5.76 -0.66 5.14
C CYS A 78 5.72 -1.40 6.47
N LYS A 79 6.28 -2.62 6.53
CA LYS A 79 6.36 -3.41 7.76
C LYS A 79 7.21 -2.71 8.83
N CYS A 80 8.36 -2.16 8.43
CA CYS A 80 9.22 -1.38 9.31
C CYS A 80 8.47 -0.17 9.86
N TRP A 81 7.86 0.64 8.98
CA TRP A 81 7.12 1.84 9.39
C TRP A 81 5.96 1.51 10.33
N ASN A 82 5.13 0.51 10.00
CA ASN A 82 4.02 0.11 10.87
C ASN A 82 4.52 -0.35 12.24
N TYR A 83 5.61 -1.10 12.31
CA TYR A 83 6.19 -1.50 13.60
C TYR A 83 6.65 -0.29 14.43
N GLN A 84 7.19 0.75 13.78
CA GLN A 84 7.63 1.97 14.47
C GLN A 84 6.48 2.93 14.83
N ALA A 85 5.33 2.84 14.14
CA ALA A 85 4.22 3.79 14.29
C ALA A 85 3.02 3.26 15.13
N CYS A 86 2.99 1.97 15.50
CA CYS A 86 1.78 1.34 16.03
C CYS A 86 1.62 1.33 17.57
N GLU A 87 2.43 2.06 18.34
CA GLU A 87 2.44 1.90 19.81
C GLU A 87 1.24 2.56 20.51
N HIS A 88 0.60 3.56 19.91
CA HIS A 88 -0.50 4.32 20.53
C HIS A 88 -1.89 3.77 20.19
N PRO A 89 -2.90 3.91 21.07
CA PRO A 89 -4.21 3.26 20.93
C PRO A 89 -5.01 3.71 19.70
N ASP A 90 -4.85 4.97 19.29
CA ASP A 90 -5.60 5.56 18.19
C ASP A 90 -4.98 5.29 16.80
N PHE A 91 -3.89 4.52 16.74
CA PHE A 91 -3.15 4.27 15.50
C PHE A 91 -4.04 3.70 14.40
N LYS A 92 -4.92 2.75 14.72
CA LYS A 92 -5.78 2.11 13.71
C LYS A 92 -6.88 3.01 13.16
N GLN A 93 -7.10 4.18 13.78
CA GLN A 93 -8.08 5.17 13.36
C GLN A 93 -7.42 6.35 12.63
N SER A 94 -6.10 6.33 12.48
CA SER A 94 -5.37 7.42 11.85
C SER A 94 -5.36 7.33 10.33
N GLU A 95 -5.28 8.50 9.69
CA GLU A 95 -5.06 8.61 8.24
C GLU A 95 -3.80 7.85 7.80
N ALA A 96 -2.76 7.84 8.64
CA ALA A 96 -1.51 7.15 8.36
C ALA A 96 -1.71 5.63 8.27
N TYR A 97 -2.58 5.04 9.09
CA TYR A 97 -2.92 3.62 9.00
C TYR A 97 -3.70 3.30 7.72
N GLU A 98 -4.63 4.16 7.30
CA GLU A 98 -5.33 4.00 6.02
C GLU A 98 -4.38 4.06 4.83
N LEU A 99 -3.42 5.01 4.84
CA LEU A 99 -2.38 5.13 3.83
C LEU A 99 -1.49 3.89 3.79
N TYR A 100 -1.08 3.37 4.96
CA TYR A 100 -0.34 2.12 5.06
C TYR A 100 -1.07 0.94 4.43
N LEU A 101 -2.37 0.77 4.74
CA LEU A 101 -3.18 -0.31 4.15
C LEU A 101 -3.27 -0.15 2.63
N ARG A 102 -3.57 1.06 2.14
CA ARG A 102 -3.64 1.34 0.70
C ARG A 102 -2.32 1.02 0.01
N LEU A 103 -1.19 1.35 0.62
CA LEU A 103 0.14 1.07 0.08
C LEU A 103 0.40 -0.44 0.02
N VAL A 104 0.16 -1.17 1.12
CA VAL A 104 0.32 -2.63 1.15
C VAL A 104 -0.55 -3.32 0.12
N PHE A 105 -1.85 -3.00 0.06
CA PHE A 105 -2.78 -3.65 -0.88
C PHE A 105 -2.45 -3.29 -2.34
N SER A 106 -2.10 -2.04 -2.63
CA SER A 106 -1.72 -1.63 -3.98
C SER A 106 -0.42 -2.29 -4.41
N THR A 107 0.56 -2.42 -3.53
CA THR A 107 1.80 -3.15 -3.82
C THR A 107 1.50 -4.61 -4.13
N ILE A 108 0.74 -5.32 -3.28
CA ILE A 108 0.38 -6.74 -3.48
C ILE A 108 -0.37 -6.95 -4.80
N SER A 109 -1.32 -6.08 -5.12
CA SER A 109 -2.14 -6.19 -6.34
C SER A 109 -1.33 -5.98 -7.63
N ASN A 110 -0.16 -5.34 -7.52
CA ASN A 110 0.75 -5.11 -8.63
C ASN A 110 1.91 -6.13 -8.67
N ILE A 111 1.91 -7.15 -7.80
CA ILE A 111 2.89 -8.25 -7.89
C ILE A 111 2.47 -9.16 -9.06
N PRO A 112 3.29 -9.29 -10.12
CA PRO A 112 2.93 -10.09 -11.29
C PRO A 112 2.58 -11.54 -10.93
N GLU A 113 3.34 -12.14 -10.02
CA GLU A 113 3.19 -13.53 -9.60
C GLU A 113 1.87 -13.77 -8.86
N VAL A 114 1.41 -12.82 -8.04
CA VAL A 114 0.18 -12.98 -7.25
C VAL A 114 -1.06 -12.97 -8.15
N ASN A 115 -1.05 -12.17 -9.22
CA ASN A 115 -2.19 -12.07 -10.14
C ASN A 115 -2.46 -13.36 -10.93
N HIS A 116 -1.52 -14.30 -10.95
CA HIS A 116 -1.67 -15.61 -11.60
C HIS A 116 -1.81 -16.76 -10.61
N THR A 117 -1.87 -16.47 -9.30
CA THR A 117 -2.01 -17.50 -8.27
C THR A 117 -3.47 -17.76 -7.91
N HIS A 118 -3.76 -18.98 -7.48
CA HIS A 118 -5.08 -19.36 -7.03
C HIS A 118 -5.47 -18.60 -5.77
N TRP A 119 -6.65 -17.99 -5.79
CA TRP A 119 -7.16 -17.18 -4.68
C TRP A 119 -7.56 -18.02 -3.46
N CYS A 120 -7.96 -19.27 -3.67
CA CYS A 120 -8.35 -20.22 -2.62
C CYS A 120 -7.28 -21.28 -2.41
N ILE A 121 -7.05 -21.68 -1.15
CA ILE A 121 -6.20 -22.81 -0.78
C ILE A 121 -7.11 -24.00 -0.44
N GLY A 122 -7.01 -25.10 -1.19
CA GLY A 122 -7.81 -26.31 -1.00
C GLY A 122 -7.49 -27.37 -2.05
N SER A 123 -7.88 -28.63 -1.83
CA SER A 123 -7.65 -29.75 -2.76
C SER A 123 -8.51 -29.71 -4.03
N ASP A 124 -9.54 -28.87 -4.04
CA ASP A 124 -10.55 -28.79 -5.12
C ASP A 124 -10.45 -27.49 -5.90
N VAL A 125 -9.26 -26.89 -5.98
CA VAL A 125 -9.04 -25.70 -6.80
C VAL A 125 -9.03 -26.13 -8.27
N ILE A 126 -10.22 -26.10 -8.87
CA ILE A 126 -10.41 -26.23 -10.31
C ILE A 126 -9.77 -25.00 -10.95
N GLU A 127 -8.79 -25.19 -11.83
CA GLU A 127 -8.21 -24.11 -12.64
C GLU A 127 -9.34 -23.27 -13.27
N PRO A 128 -9.27 -21.93 -13.26
CA PRO A 128 -10.23 -21.15 -14.00
C PRO A 128 -9.99 -21.39 -15.49
N ALA A 129 -10.83 -22.25 -16.08
CA ALA A 129 -10.93 -22.40 -17.51
C ALA A 129 -11.22 -21.02 -18.13
N GLY A 130 -10.22 -20.45 -18.79
CA GLY A 130 -10.37 -19.37 -19.77
C GLY A 130 -10.90 -18.04 -19.20
N PHE A 131 -9.98 -17.15 -18.86
CA PHE A 131 -10.25 -15.71 -18.89
C PHE A 131 -10.41 -15.29 -20.37
N VAL A 132 -11.56 -15.60 -20.97
CA VAL A 132 -11.96 -15.01 -22.26
C VAL A 132 -12.45 -13.61 -21.95
N ILE A 133 -11.60 -12.62 -22.20
CA ILE A 133 -12.02 -11.23 -22.33
C ILE A 133 -13.10 -11.21 -23.41
N ALA A 134 -14.36 -10.96 -23.01
CA ALA A 134 -15.45 -10.72 -23.93
C ALA A 134 -15.24 -9.34 -24.59
N ALA A 135 -14.31 -9.28 -25.54
CA ALA A 135 -14.17 -8.21 -26.50
C ALA A 135 -14.69 -8.73 -27.85
N GLY A 136 -15.97 -8.42 -28.12
CA GLY A 136 -16.53 -8.31 -29.46
C GLY A 136 -16.34 -9.51 -30.41
N MET A 137 -17.27 -10.47 -30.36
CA MET A 137 -17.67 -11.22 -31.55
C MET A 137 -19.16 -11.52 -31.47
N LEU A 138 -19.93 -10.58 -32.04
CA LEU A 138 -21.20 -10.89 -32.67
C LEU A 138 -20.98 -11.97 -33.73
N GLU A 139 -21.99 -12.81 -33.90
CA GLU A 139 -22.15 -13.87 -34.91
C GLU A 139 -21.73 -15.28 -34.48
N LEU A 140 -22.64 -16.20 -34.80
CA LEU A 140 -22.53 -17.67 -34.77
C LEU A 140 -22.96 -18.38 -33.49
N TRP A 141 -24.24 -18.22 -33.12
CA TRP A 141 -25.06 -19.39 -32.78
C TRP A 141 -26.40 -19.30 -33.52
N ARG A 142 -26.42 -19.82 -34.75
CA ARG A 142 -27.63 -20.38 -35.35
C ARG A 142 -28.02 -21.57 -34.47
N VAL A 143 -29.05 -21.38 -33.66
CA VAL A 143 -29.73 -22.46 -32.93
C VAL A 143 -30.40 -23.34 -33.99
N THR A 144 -29.80 -24.49 -34.28
CA THR A 144 -30.49 -25.64 -34.84
C THR A 144 -31.16 -26.39 -33.69
N GLU A 145 -32.51 -26.42 -33.75
CA GLU A 145 -33.41 -27.54 -33.42
C GLU A 145 -33.40 -28.02 -31.94
N VAL A 146 -34.51 -28.30 -31.26
CA VAL A 146 -35.74 -29.00 -31.68
C VAL A 146 -36.88 -28.56 -30.74
N ASN A 147 -38.01 -28.15 -31.31
CA ASN A 147 -39.33 -28.29 -30.69
C ASN A 147 -40.12 -29.18 -31.63
N GLU A 148 -40.40 -30.41 -31.19
CA GLU A 148 -41.62 -31.20 -31.43
C GLU A 148 -41.52 -32.56 -30.71
#